data_AF-A0A8T5KN78-F1
#
_entry.id   AF-A0A8T5KN78-F1
#
_cell.length_a   1.000
_cell.length_b   1.000
_cell.length_c   1.000
_cell.angle_alpha   90.00
_cell.angle_beta   90.00
_cell.angle_gamma   90.00
#
_symmetry.space_group_name_H-M   'P 1'
#
loop_
_entity.id
_entity.type
_entity.pdbx_description
1 polymer ?
#
loop_
_entity_poly.entity_id
_entity_poly.type
_entity_poly.pdbx_seq_one_letter_code
_entity_poly.pdbx_strand_id
1 'polypeptide(L)'
;VTPNYDPMLAKLIVWAPSRAEALQRMRRALDDFVVLGTTTNLRFLRELCDHEDVVSGATDTTMIERIWPNGWSPQFSNEILNAALMVAGVSESAGLHTVQATKFSTDDGPPSPFQSLTRRYP
;
A
#
# COMPACT_ATOMS: atom_id res chain seq x y z
N VAL A 1 -3.29 6.90 15.14
CA VAL A 1 -3.54 8.28 14.65
C VAL A 1 -4.74 8.82 15.40
N THR A 2 -4.61 9.92 16.13
CA THR A 2 -5.72 10.51 16.89
C THR A 2 -6.59 11.38 15.98
N PRO A 3 -7.92 11.46 16.20
CA PRO A 3 -8.82 12.23 15.34
C PRO A 3 -8.67 13.76 15.48
N ASN A 4 -7.91 14.24 16.48
CA ASN A 4 -7.83 15.67 16.82
C ASN A 4 -6.83 16.46 15.96
N TYR A 5 -6.09 15.80 15.08
CA TYR A 5 -5.06 16.42 14.24
C TYR A 5 -5.21 15.98 12.78
N ASP A 6 -4.47 16.66 11.90
CA ASP A 6 -4.36 16.31 10.48
C ASP A 6 -3.93 14.82 10.31
N PRO A 7 -4.64 14.02 9.49
CA PRO A 7 -4.28 12.63 9.22
C PRO A 7 -2.98 12.44 8.40
N MET A 8 -2.27 13.51 8.03
CA MET A 8 -1.00 13.41 7.30
C MET A 8 0.09 12.65 8.10
N LEU A 9 0.48 11.47 7.59
CA LEU A 9 1.50 10.62 8.21
C LEU A 9 2.93 11.02 7.83
N ALA A 10 3.19 11.31 6.56
CA ALA A 10 4.53 11.57 6.04
C ALA A 10 4.48 12.30 4.69
N LYS A 11 5.62 12.87 4.28
CA LYS A 11 5.87 13.35 2.92
C LYS A 11 6.93 12.46 2.26
N LEU A 12 6.55 11.74 1.21
CA LEU A 12 7.48 10.94 0.42
C LEU A 12 7.99 11.78 -0.75
N ILE A 13 9.30 12.01 -0.79
CA ILE A 13 9.95 12.86 -1.80
C ILE A 13 11.05 12.04 -2.47
N VAL A 14 11.11 12.12 -3.80
CA VAL A 14 12.17 11.49 -4.60
C VAL A 14 12.78 12.53 -5.52
N TRP A 15 14.02 12.27 -5.94
CA TRP A 15 14.73 13.10 -6.90
C TRP A 15 15.43 12.23 -7.95
N ALA A 16 15.52 12.75 -9.17
CA ALA A 16 16.27 12.16 -10.27
C ALA A 16 16.67 13.24 -11.29
N PRO A 17 17.66 12.99 -12.14
CA PRO A 17 18.03 13.89 -13.24
C PRO A 17 16.90 14.15 -14.26
N SER A 18 15.99 13.19 -14.45
CA SER A 18 14.86 13.31 -15.37
C SER A 18 13.52 13.05 -14.67
N ARG A 19 12.46 13.67 -15.18
CA ARG A 19 11.09 13.48 -14.65
C ARG A 19 10.63 12.02 -14.75
N ALA A 20 10.96 11.35 -15.85
CA ALA A 20 10.64 9.94 -16.05
C ALA A 20 11.31 9.05 -15.00
N GLU A 21 12.60 9.28 -14.72
CA GLU A 21 13.30 8.57 -13.65
C GLU A 21 12.77 8.91 -12.25
N ALA A 22 12.38 10.17 -12.00
CA ALA A 22 11.78 10.56 -10.73
C ALA A 22 10.45 9.84 -10.51
N LEU A 23 9.60 9.75 -11.54
CA LEU A 23 8.37 8.96 -11.48
C LEU A 23 8.65 7.48 -11.24
N GLN A 24 9.64 6.89 -11.92
CA GLN A 24 10.03 5.50 -11.68
C GLN A 24 10.51 5.27 -10.23
N ARG A 25 11.32 6.18 -9.69
CA ARG A 25 11.75 6.14 -8.29
C ARG A 25 10.56 6.30 -7.33
N MET A 26 9.61 7.20 -7.63
CA MET A 26 8.41 7.41 -6.81
C MET A 26 7.55 6.15 -6.76
N ARG A 27 7.32 5.50 -7.91
CA ARG A 27 6.57 4.24 -8.00
C ARG A 27 7.17 3.18 -7.09
N ARG A 28 8.48 2.94 -7.22
CA ARG A 28 9.19 1.99 -6.37
C ARG A 28 9.14 2.38 -4.89
N ALA A 29 9.30 3.66 -4.59
CA ALA A 29 9.26 4.15 -3.22
C ALA A 29 7.87 3.94 -2.58
N LEU A 30 6.79 4.14 -3.35
CA LEU A 30 5.41 3.86 -2.93
C LEU A 30 5.15 2.35 -2.79
N ASP A 31 5.65 1.52 -3.70
CA ASP A 31 5.54 0.06 -3.63
C ASP A 31 6.26 -0.52 -2.39
N ASP A 32 7.38 0.08 -2.00
CA ASP A 32 8.16 -0.28 -0.82
C ASP A 32 7.63 0.38 0.49
N PHE A 33 6.66 1.31 0.41
CA PHE A 33 6.17 2.06 1.57
C PHE A 33 5.14 1.24 2.35
N VAL A 34 5.56 0.69 3.49
CA VAL A 34 4.69 -0.15 4.34
C VAL A 34 4.14 0.65 5.52
N VAL A 35 2.81 0.74 5.61
CA VAL A 35 2.09 1.27 6.77
C VAL A 35 1.07 0.24 7.21
N LEU A 36 1.11 -0.13 8.50
CA LEU A 36 0.19 -1.08 9.10
C LEU A 36 -0.69 -0.39 10.14
N GLY A 37 -1.90 -0.91 10.36
CA GLY A 37 -2.80 -0.47 11.44
C GLY A 37 -3.60 0.80 11.16
N THR A 38 -3.57 1.34 9.94
CA THR A 38 -4.45 2.43 9.50
C THR A 38 -4.73 2.34 8.01
N THR A 39 -5.90 2.84 7.59
CA THR A 39 -6.19 3.07 6.19
C THR A 39 -5.26 4.16 5.65
N THR A 40 -4.75 3.97 4.43
CA THR A 40 -3.85 4.93 3.77
C THR A 40 -4.26 5.17 2.33
N ASN A 41 -3.82 6.30 1.78
CA ASN A 41 -3.98 6.66 0.37
C ASN A 41 -2.82 6.16 -0.52
N LEU A 42 -1.96 5.25 -0.04
CA LEU A 42 -0.76 4.80 -0.75
C LEU A 42 -1.08 4.22 -2.13
N ARG A 43 -2.11 3.37 -2.22
CA ARG A 43 -2.53 2.77 -3.49
C ARG A 43 -3.03 3.81 -4.49
N PHE A 44 -3.82 4.79 -4.03
CA PHE A 44 -4.27 5.90 -4.86
C PHE A 44 -3.07 6.68 -5.43
N LEU A 45 -2.10 7.04 -4.58
CA LEU A 45 -0.89 7.77 -5.01
C LEU A 45 -0.05 6.95 -5.99
N ARG A 46 0.02 5.62 -5.80
CA ARG A 46 0.75 4.72 -6.68
C ARG A 46 0.11 4.63 -8.06
N GLU A 47 -1.21 4.49 -8.13
CA GLU A 47 -1.97 4.48 -9.40
C GLU A 47 -1.95 5.86 -10.08
N LEU A 48 -2.01 6.95 -9.31
CA LEU A 48 -1.90 8.32 -9.82
C LEU A 48 -0.56 8.53 -10.54
N CYS A 49 0.54 7.96 -10.04
CA CYS A 49 1.84 8.03 -10.71
C CYS A 49 1.88 7.31 -12.07
N ASP A 50 0.92 6.44 -12.36
CA ASP A 50 0.80 5.74 -13.65
C ASP A 50 -0.18 6.42 -14.61
N HIS A 51 -0.98 7.37 -14.13
CA HIS A 51 -1.98 8.06 -14.96
C HIS A 51 -1.31 8.92 -16.05
N GLU A 52 -1.85 8.87 -17.27
CA GLU A 52 -1.27 9.54 -18.45
C GLU A 52 -1.09 11.04 -18.26
N ASP A 53 -2.09 11.75 -17.72
CA ASP A 53 -1.98 13.18 -17.37
C ASP A 53 -0.82 13.47 -16.41
N VAL A 54 -0.54 12.58 -15.45
CA VAL A 54 0.63 12.72 -14.57
C VAL A 54 1.90 12.40 -15.34
N VAL A 55 1.95 11.37 -16.16
CA VAL A 55 3.18 10.98 -16.89
C VAL A 55 3.56 12.02 -17.95
N SER A 56 2.57 12.59 -18.65
CA SER A 56 2.75 13.65 -19.65
C SER A 56 3.00 15.03 -19.03
N GLY A 57 2.55 15.25 -17.78
CA GLY A 57 2.60 16.56 -17.13
C GLY A 57 1.44 17.48 -17.50
N ALA A 58 0.39 16.95 -18.14
CA ALA A 58 -0.87 17.65 -18.42
C ALA A 58 -1.76 17.75 -17.16
N THR A 59 -1.18 18.28 -16.06
CA THR A 59 -1.85 18.41 -14.77
C THR A 59 -2.38 19.83 -14.56
N ASP A 60 -3.63 19.93 -14.13
CA ASP A 60 -4.30 21.17 -13.74
C ASP A 60 -5.04 20.96 -12.41
N THR A 61 -5.72 22.01 -11.90
CA THR A 61 -6.40 21.97 -10.61
C THR A 61 -7.73 21.21 -10.60
N THR A 62 -8.21 20.72 -11.74
CA THR A 62 -9.47 19.95 -11.88
C THR A 62 -9.24 18.51 -12.35
N MET A 63 -7.97 18.12 -12.48
CA MET A 63 -7.54 16.85 -13.06
C MET A 63 -8.07 15.64 -12.28
N ILE A 64 -8.08 15.68 -10.95
CA ILE A 64 -8.59 14.57 -10.13
C ILE A 64 -10.09 14.39 -10.31
N GLU A 65 -10.87 15.48 -10.31
CA GLU A 65 -12.32 15.45 -10.53
C GLU A 65 -12.66 14.98 -11.95
N ARG A 66 -11.84 15.35 -12.94
CA ARG A 66 -12.00 14.90 -14.33
C ARG A 66 -11.78 13.40 -14.47
N ILE A 67 -10.74 12.86 -13.82
CA ILE A 67 -10.39 11.43 -13.93
C ILE A 67 -11.31 10.57 -13.08
N TRP A 68 -11.63 11.00 -11.86
CA TRP A 68 -12.45 10.28 -10.91
C TRP A 68 -13.61 11.15 -10.39
N PRO A 69 -14.62 11.44 -11.23
CA PRO A 69 -15.74 12.32 -10.85
C PRO A 69 -16.56 11.77 -9.68
N ASN A 70 -16.57 10.45 -9.49
CA ASN A 70 -17.26 9.76 -8.40
C ASN A 70 -16.30 9.30 -7.29
N GLY A 71 -15.10 9.86 -7.24
CA GLY A 71 -14.03 9.42 -6.35
C GLY A 71 -13.26 8.20 -6.87
N TRP A 72 -12.03 8.06 -6.40
CA TRP A 72 -11.19 6.92 -6.74
C TRP A 72 -11.65 5.68 -5.98
N SER A 73 -11.70 4.54 -6.68
CA SER A 73 -11.92 3.24 -6.07
C SER A 73 -10.94 2.22 -6.66
N PRO A 74 -10.33 1.36 -5.82
CA PRO A 74 -9.42 0.33 -6.30
C PRO A 74 -10.19 -0.68 -7.14
N GLN A 75 -9.77 -0.87 -8.38
CA GLN A 75 -10.31 -1.93 -9.23
C GLN A 75 -9.52 -3.22 -8.97
N PHE A 76 -10.24 -4.32 -8.86
CA PHE A 76 -9.67 -5.67 -8.74
C PHE A 76 -10.24 -6.52 -9.86
N SER A 77 -9.39 -7.28 -10.56
CA SER A 77 -9.88 -8.20 -11.57
C SER A 77 -10.61 -9.39 -10.92
N ASN A 78 -11.56 -9.97 -11.63
CA ASN A 78 -12.31 -11.12 -11.14
C ASN A 78 -11.39 -12.32 -10.87
N GLU A 79 -10.31 -12.47 -11.62
CA GLU A 79 -9.31 -13.50 -11.41
C GLU A 79 -8.63 -13.35 -10.05
N ILE A 80 -8.25 -12.12 -9.67
CA ILE A 80 -7.65 -11.82 -8.37
C ILE A 80 -8.65 -12.09 -7.25
N LEU A 81 -9.90 -11.66 -7.43
CA LEU A 81 -10.96 -11.88 -6.44
C LEU A 81 -11.24 -13.37 -6.23
N ASN A 82 -11.34 -14.15 -7.33
CA ASN A 82 -11.54 -15.59 -7.28
C ASN A 82 -10.34 -16.31 -6.64
N ALA A 83 -9.11 -15.92 -7.01
CA ALA A 83 -7.90 -16.47 -6.41
C ALA A 83 -7.84 -16.18 -4.91
N ALA A 84 -8.14 -14.95 -4.49
CA ALA A 84 -8.19 -14.57 -3.08
C ALA A 84 -9.25 -15.38 -2.31
N LEU A 85 -10.44 -15.57 -2.89
CA LEU A 85 -11.51 -16.39 -2.30
C LEU A 85 -11.08 -17.85 -2.14
N MET A 86 -10.46 -18.44 -3.16
CA MET A 86 -9.95 -19.81 -3.10
C MET A 86 -8.84 -19.95 -2.04
N VAL A 87 -7.89 -19.01 -2.00
CA VAL A 87 -6.82 -18.99 -0.98
C VAL A 87 -7.40 -18.84 0.42
N ALA A 88 -8.41 -17.99 0.61
CA ALA A 88 -9.08 -17.84 1.90
C ALA A 88 -9.76 -19.14 2.34
N GLY A 89 -10.53 -19.79 1.46
CA GLY A 89 -11.19 -21.07 1.76
C GLY A 89 -10.21 -22.23 1.99
N VAL A 90 -9.10 -22.28 1.24
CA VAL A 90 -8.03 -23.27 1.48
C VAL A 90 -7.33 -22.98 2.81
N SER A 91 -7.03 -21.72 3.12
CA SER A 91 -6.40 -21.33 4.39
C SER A 91 -7.31 -21.62 5.59
N GLU A 92 -8.62 -21.49 5.41
CA GLU A 92 -9.62 -21.88 6.39
C GLU A 92 -9.64 -23.40 6.59
N SER A 93 -9.85 -24.17 5.53
CA SER A 93 -9.92 -25.64 5.58
C SER A 93 -8.61 -26.33 6.01
N ALA A 94 -7.46 -25.74 5.66
CA ALA A 94 -6.14 -26.23 6.07
C ALA A 94 -5.74 -25.79 7.49
N GLY A 95 -6.57 -25.02 8.20
CA GLY A 95 -6.24 -24.53 9.54
C GLY A 95 -5.10 -23.49 9.58
N LEU A 96 -4.73 -22.92 8.43
CA LEU A 96 -3.62 -21.95 8.34
C LEU A 96 -3.98 -20.57 8.92
N HIS A 97 -5.27 -20.27 9.06
CA HIS A 97 -5.78 -19.11 9.80
C HIS A 97 -5.57 -19.26 11.31
N THR A 98 -5.44 -20.49 11.80
CA THR A 98 -5.04 -20.79 13.18
C THR A 98 -3.52 -20.76 13.23
N VAL A 99 -2.95 -19.57 13.41
CA VAL A 99 -1.63 -19.53 14.04
C VAL A 99 -1.83 -20.11 15.43
N GLN A 100 -1.59 -21.41 15.60
CA GLN A 100 -1.22 -21.93 16.92
C GLN A 100 -0.07 -21.02 17.34
N ALA A 101 -0.34 -20.13 18.29
CA ALA A 101 0.68 -19.38 18.99
C ALA A 101 1.63 -20.44 19.53
N THR A 102 2.66 -20.75 18.75
CA THR A 102 3.71 -21.63 19.19
C THR A 102 4.30 -20.84 20.33
N LYS A 103 4.14 -21.34 21.56
CA LYS A 103 4.81 -20.79 22.74
C LYS A 103 6.30 -20.89 22.47
N PHE A 104 6.83 -19.92 21.75
CA PHE A 104 8.25 -19.69 21.66
C PHE A 104 8.57 -18.78 22.83
N SER A 105 9.05 -19.40 23.90
CA SER A 105 9.52 -18.75 25.11
C SER A 105 10.80 -17.98 24.77
N THR A 106 10.67 -16.80 24.19
CA THR A 106 11.70 -15.77 24.23
C THR A 106 11.16 -14.64 25.10
N ASP A 107 11.99 -14.17 26.03
CA ASP A 107 11.72 -13.22 27.11
C ASP A 107 11.20 -11.82 26.66
N ASP A 108 10.88 -11.65 25.37
CA ASP A 108 10.51 -10.40 24.70
C ASP A 108 9.04 -10.38 24.27
N GLY A 109 8.13 -10.19 25.24
CA GLY A 109 6.79 -9.62 25.02
C GLY A 109 5.81 -10.35 24.06
N PRO A 110 4.64 -9.74 23.80
CA PRO A 110 3.65 -10.29 22.86
C PRO A 110 4.17 -10.26 21.40
N PRO A 111 3.72 -11.19 20.54
CA PRO A 111 4.14 -11.24 19.14
C PRO A 111 3.81 -9.93 18.42
N SER A 112 4.84 -9.33 17.84
CA SER A 112 4.73 -8.05 17.14
C SER A 112 4.40 -8.28 15.66
N PRO A 113 3.48 -7.49 15.06
CA PRO A 113 3.15 -7.58 13.63
C PRO A 113 4.35 -7.25 12.72
N PHE A 114 5.43 -6.69 13.28
CA PHE A 114 6.66 -6.37 12.55
C PHE A 114 7.65 -7.55 12.51
N GLN A 115 7.38 -8.66 13.21
CA GLN A 115 8.27 -9.83 13.24
C GLN A 115 8.39 -10.54 11.88
N SER A 116 7.38 -10.44 11.01
CA SER A 116 7.40 -10.99 9.66
C SER A 116 8.12 -10.10 8.64
N LEU A 117 8.48 -8.86 9.02
CA LEU A 117 9.23 -7.97 8.15
C LEU A 117 10.70 -8.37 8.17
N THR A 118 11.11 -9.15 7.19
CA THR A 118 12.49 -9.66 7.03
C THR A 118 13.45 -8.65 6.39
N ARG A 119 12.97 -7.45 6.04
CA ARG A 119 13.78 -6.45 5.34
C ARG A 119 14.57 -5.60 6.33
N ARG A 120 15.90 -5.68 6.27
CA ARG A 120 16.80 -4.73 6.94
C ARG A 120 16.80 -3.43 6.14
N TYR A 121 16.34 -2.34 6.75
CA TYR A 121 16.54 -1.01 6.19
C TYR A 121 18.04 -0.64 6.28
N PRO A 122 18.63 0.01 5.25
CA PRO A 122 19.96 0.59 5.35
C PRO A 122 20.00 1.77 6.34
#